data_AF-A0A6G2VJS7-F1
#
_entry.id   AF-A0A6G2VJS7-F1
#
_cell.length_a   1.000
_cell.length_b   1.000
_cell.length_c   1.000
_cell.angle_alpha   90.00
_cell.angle_beta   90.00
_cell.angle_gamma   90.00
#
_symmetry.space_group_name_H-M   'P 1'
#
loop_
_entity.id
_entity.type
_entity.pdbx_description
1 polymer ?
#
loop_
_entity_poly.entity_id
_entity_poly.type
_entity_poly.pdbx_seq_one_letter_code
_entity_poly.pdbx_strand_id
1 'polypeptide(L)'
;MFLMDDAFTLLRRATDLLPEGARAENGVTVDDVRDCQRHEEWELVLDLLMEIADEQPVSLRFWSLLEDAARQMMLEHSAAWCEWRAWETQHGILRARLSLLSTEQGGRQTAFSGQGQLRPLWDIGKRAPDGGQSVIVARLWVEGAPGLAPGENATVRLAPLSPEQWRHVRPGDVITMHEGRPVAGTAVITEVTPPSASGRQGVL
;
A
#
# COMPACT_ATOMS: atom_id res chain seq x y z
N MET A 1 -33.14 -0.69 -8.44
CA MET A 1 -32.51 -0.60 -7.11
C MET A 1 -31.59 -1.79 -7.00
N PHE A 2 -30.29 -1.63 -7.29
CA PHE A 2 -29.34 -2.71 -7.08
C PHE A 2 -29.21 -2.90 -5.57
N LEU A 3 -29.48 -4.12 -5.07
CA LEU A 3 -29.17 -4.47 -3.69
C LEU A 3 -27.64 -4.36 -3.57
N MET A 4 -27.14 -3.36 -2.84
CA MET A 4 -25.73 -3.32 -2.50
C MET A 4 -25.49 -4.50 -1.55
N ASP A 5 -24.57 -5.40 -1.91
CA ASP A 5 -24.25 -6.53 -1.07
C ASP A 5 -23.71 -6.04 0.28
N ASP A 6 -24.16 -6.68 1.37
CA ASP A 6 -23.65 -6.38 2.70
C ASP A 6 -22.19 -6.83 2.86
N ALA A 7 -21.50 -6.25 3.86
CA ALA A 7 -20.11 -6.54 4.16
C ALA A 7 -19.80 -8.05 4.24
N PHE A 8 -20.68 -8.82 4.87
CA PHE A 8 -20.47 -10.25 5.08
C PHE A 8 -20.58 -11.06 3.79
N THR A 9 -21.46 -10.64 2.89
CA THR A 9 -21.58 -11.18 1.53
C THR A 9 -20.34 -10.84 0.69
N LEU A 10 -19.81 -9.63 0.84
CA LEU A 10 -18.57 -9.22 0.18
C LEU A 10 -17.37 -10.07 0.66
N LEU A 11 -17.22 -10.30 1.97
CA LEU A 11 -16.15 -11.13 2.53
C LEU A 11 -16.24 -12.59 2.09
N ARG A 12 -17.45 -13.17 2.04
CA ARG A 12 -17.66 -14.53 1.50
C ARG A 12 -17.22 -14.62 0.03
N ARG A 13 -17.62 -13.66 -0.79
CA ARG A 13 -17.20 -13.60 -2.21
C ARG A 13 -15.69 -13.41 -2.36
N ALA A 14 -15.05 -12.61 -1.50
CA ALA A 14 -13.61 -12.45 -1.52
C ALA A 14 -12.90 -13.79 -1.20
N THR A 15 -13.44 -14.57 -0.27
CA THR A 15 -12.93 -15.91 0.06
C THR A 15 -12.94 -16.84 -1.15
N ASP A 16 -14.00 -16.79 -1.97
CA ASP A 16 -14.12 -17.60 -3.20
C ASP A 16 -13.13 -17.19 -4.30
N LEU A 17 -12.50 -16.02 -4.20
CA LEU A 17 -11.49 -15.54 -5.16
C LEU A 17 -10.06 -15.95 -4.77
N LEU A 18 -9.85 -16.56 -3.60
CA LEU A 18 -8.53 -17.01 -3.20
C LEU A 18 -8.08 -18.25 -4.01
N PRO A 19 -6.80 -18.32 -4.40
CA PRO A 19 -6.24 -19.52 -5.02
C PRO A 19 -6.37 -20.76 -4.12
N GLU A 20 -6.45 -21.93 -4.73
CA GLU A 20 -6.39 -23.19 -3.99
C GLU A 20 -5.01 -23.33 -3.29
N GLY A 21 -5.02 -23.69 -2.01
CA GLY A 21 -3.81 -23.78 -1.20
C GLY A 21 -3.22 -22.44 -0.74
N ALA A 22 -3.95 -21.34 -0.95
CA ALA A 22 -3.63 -20.03 -0.40
C ALA A 22 -3.39 -20.08 1.12
N ARG A 23 -2.28 -19.49 1.56
CA ARG A 23 -1.91 -19.41 2.97
C ARG A 23 -1.04 -18.19 3.26
N ALA A 24 -1.19 -17.64 4.45
CA ALA A 24 -0.30 -16.61 4.97
C ALA A 24 1.02 -17.22 5.50
N GLU A 25 2.00 -16.37 5.81
CA GLU A 25 3.33 -16.77 6.31
C GLU A 25 3.22 -17.52 7.66
N ASN A 26 2.30 -17.09 8.52
CA ASN A 26 2.02 -17.69 9.83
C ASN A 26 1.28 -19.05 9.74
N GLY A 27 0.95 -19.51 8.54
CA GLY A 27 0.25 -20.78 8.30
C GLY A 27 -1.28 -20.69 8.26
N VAL A 28 -1.87 -19.51 8.44
CA VAL A 28 -3.33 -19.30 8.26
C VAL A 28 -3.75 -19.70 6.84
N THR A 29 -4.84 -20.42 6.73
CA THR A 29 -5.38 -20.99 5.49
C THR A 29 -6.80 -20.49 5.17
N VAL A 30 -7.27 -20.77 3.95
CA VAL A 30 -8.66 -20.51 3.54
C VAL A 30 -9.67 -21.25 4.44
N ASP A 31 -9.31 -22.41 4.99
CA ASP A 31 -10.21 -23.15 5.88
C ASP A 31 -10.36 -22.43 7.22
N ASP A 32 -9.30 -21.81 7.75
CA ASP A 32 -9.40 -20.97 8.95
C ASP A 32 -10.34 -19.78 8.74
N VAL A 33 -10.30 -19.15 7.56
CA VAL A 33 -11.26 -18.09 7.17
C VAL A 33 -12.69 -18.62 7.19
N ARG A 34 -12.94 -19.78 6.58
CA ARG A 34 -14.26 -20.41 6.55
C ARG A 34 -14.75 -20.79 7.93
N ASP A 35 -13.85 -21.18 8.83
CA ASP A 35 -14.16 -21.49 10.21
C ASP A 35 -14.61 -20.23 10.96
N CYS A 36 -13.90 -19.11 10.81
CA CYS A 36 -14.29 -17.82 11.36
C CYS A 36 -15.65 -17.34 10.82
N GLN A 37 -15.92 -17.55 9.52
CA GLN A 37 -17.22 -17.22 8.91
C GLN A 37 -18.38 -18.01 9.51
N ARG A 38 -18.17 -19.27 9.91
CA ARG A 38 -19.20 -20.09 10.58
C ARG A 38 -19.49 -19.61 12.00
N HIS A 39 -18.51 -18.99 12.64
CA HIS A 39 -18.63 -18.38 13.97
C HIS A 39 -19.02 -16.90 13.92
N GLU A 40 -19.25 -16.34 12.73
CA GLU A 40 -19.62 -14.93 12.52
C GLU A 40 -18.57 -13.92 13.03
N GLU A 41 -17.30 -14.32 13.04
CA GLU A 41 -16.17 -13.49 13.49
C GLU A 41 -15.69 -12.58 12.35
N TRP A 42 -16.55 -11.65 11.90
CA TRP A 42 -16.36 -10.93 10.63
C TRP A 42 -15.14 -10.01 10.56
N GLU A 43 -14.75 -9.35 11.66
CA GLU A 43 -13.52 -8.55 11.69
C GLU A 43 -12.29 -9.45 11.52
N LEU A 44 -12.28 -10.61 12.19
CA LEU A 44 -11.23 -11.62 12.04
C LEU A 44 -11.21 -12.19 10.62
N VAL A 45 -12.36 -12.44 10.01
CA VAL A 45 -12.44 -12.88 8.60
C VAL A 45 -11.75 -11.88 7.68
N LEU A 46 -11.98 -10.58 7.86
CA LEU A 46 -11.32 -9.53 7.07
C LEU A 46 -9.80 -9.56 7.29
N ASP A 47 -9.35 -9.62 8.54
CA ASP A 47 -7.92 -9.65 8.89
C ASP A 47 -7.22 -10.86 8.28
N LEU A 48 -7.77 -12.06 8.42
CA LEU A 48 -7.19 -13.28 7.86
C LEU A 48 -7.15 -13.23 6.31
N LEU A 49 -8.19 -12.68 5.67
CA LEU A 49 -8.21 -12.50 4.21
C LEU A 49 -7.11 -11.53 3.75
N MET A 50 -6.86 -10.44 4.49
CA MET A 50 -5.76 -9.52 4.19
C MET A 50 -4.40 -10.19 4.40
N GLU A 51 -4.20 -10.92 5.50
CA GLU A 51 -2.96 -11.65 5.78
C GLU A 51 -2.61 -12.65 4.68
N ILE A 52 -3.59 -13.47 4.27
CA ILE A 52 -3.39 -14.45 3.18
C ILE A 52 -3.04 -13.72 1.88
N ALA A 53 -3.69 -12.59 1.59
CA ALA A 53 -3.51 -11.86 0.34
C ALA A 53 -2.23 -11.03 0.28
N ASP A 54 -1.62 -10.68 1.41
CA ASP A 54 -0.35 -9.97 1.43
C ASP A 54 0.83 -10.84 0.95
N GLU A 55 0.74 -12.16 1.15
CA GLU A 55 1.78 -13.13 0.81
C GLU A 55 1.71 -13.68 -0.61
N GLN A 56 0.64 -13.37 -1.36
CA GLN A 56 0.43 -13.98 -2.67
C GLN A 56 -0.28 -13.06 -3.66
N PRO A 57 -0.06 -13.26 -4.97
CA PRO A 57 -0.81 -12.50 -5.98
C PRO A 57 -2.30 -12.83 -5.93
N VAL A 58 -3.12 -11.80 -5.66
CA VAL A 58 -4.58 -11.85 -5.75
C VAL A 58 -5.10 -10.84 -6.79
N SER A 59 -6.37 -10.94 -7.16
CA SER A 59 -6.98 -10.06 -8.15
C SER A 59 -7.28 -8.66 -7.60
N LEU A 60 -7.35 -7.65 -8.47
CA LEU A 60 -7.82 -6.31 -8.08
C LEU A 60 -9.21 -6.35 -7.45
N ARG A 61 -10.09 -7.19 -8.01
CA ARG A 61 -11.46 -7.38 -7.52
C ARG A 61 -11.48 -7.88 -6.07
N PHE A 62 -10.55 -8.74 -5.68
CA PHE A 62 -10.44 -9.22 -4.30
C PHE A 62 -10.23 -8.04 -3.34
N TRP A 63 -9.25 -7.17 -3.62
CA TRP A 63 -8.97 -6.00 -2.78
C TRP A 63 -10.14 -5.02 -2.74
N SER A 64 -10.84 -4.79 -3.86
CA SER A 64 -12.03 -3.94 -3.88
C SER A 64 -13.16 -4.48 -3.00
N LEU A 65 -13.37 -5.80 -2.97
CA LEU A 65 -14.38 -6.41 -2.08
C LEU A 65 -14.03 -6.20 -0.61
N LEU A 66 -12.75 -6.35 -0.24
CA LEU A 66 -12.29 -6.12 1.14
C LEU A 66 -12.39 -4.65 1.54
N GLU A 67 -12.04 -3.73 0.63
CA GLU A 67 -12.20 -2.29 0.87
C GLU A 67 -13.66 -1.93 1.16
N ASP A 68 -14.59 -2.37 0.31
CA ASP A 68 -16.01 -2.09 0.48
C ASP A 68 -16.56 -2.71 1.77
N ALA A 69 -16.16 -3.95 2.10
CA ALA A 69 -16.55 -4.60 3.35
C ALA A 69 -16.03 -3.83 4.58
N ALA A 70 -14.73 -3.46 4.57
CA ALA A 70 -14.11 -2.71 5.66
C ALA A 70 -14.79 -1.35 5.87
N ARG A 71 -15.14 -0.63 4.80
CA ARG A 71 -15.89 0.63 4.90
C ARG A 71 -17.28 0.44 5.49
N GLN A 72 -18.02 -0.60 5.07
CA GLN A 72 -19.34 -0.91 5.64
C GLN A 72 -19.27 -1.30 7.13
N MET A 73 -18.15 -1.89 7.56
CA MET A 73 -17.86 -2.25 8.95
C MET A 73 -17.20 -1.11 9.75
N MET A 74 -17.02 0.08 9.15
CA MET A 74 -16.37 1.24 9.79
C MET A 74 -14.91 1.01 10.19
N LEU A 75 -14.21 0.11 9.50
CA LEU A 75 -12.80 -0.23 9.72
C LEU A 75 -11.90 0.56 8.77
N GLU A 76 -11.78 1.86 9.01
CA GLU A 76 -11.09 2.80 8.10
C GLU A 76 -9.62 2.46 7.84
N HIS A 77 -8.92 1.90 8.82
CA HIS A 77 -7.52 1.49 8.64
C HIS A 77 -7.39 0.33 7.63
N SER A 78 -8.21 -0.71 7.80
CA SER A 78 -8.25 -1.87 6.89
C SER A 78 -8.73 -1.46 5.50
N ALA A 79 -9.70 -0.54 5.40
CA ALA A 79 -10.14 0.02 4.12
C ALA A 79 -9.00 0.76 3.40
N ALA A 80 -8.25 1.61 4.12
CA ALA A 80 -7.11 2.33 3.54
C ALA A 80 -5.99 1.39 3.09
N TRP A 81 -5.76 0.29 3.81
CA TRP A 81 -4.81 -0.74 3.39
C TRP A 81 -5.28 -1.48 2.14
N CYS A 82 -6.55 -1.88 2.08
CA CYS A 82 -7.12 -2.54 0.90
C CYS A 82 -7.05 -1.64 -0.35
N GLU A 83 -7.35 -0.35 -0.22
CA GLU A 83 -7.18 0.65 -1.30
C GLU A 83 -5.71 0.70 -1.76
N TRP A 84 -4.77 0.69 -0.80
CA TRP A 84 -3.33 0.71 -1.11
C TRP A 84 -2.90 -0.54 -1.89
N ARG A 85 -3.32 -1.73 -1.44
CA ARG A 85 -2.97 -3.00 -2.10
C ARG A 85 -3.65 -3.18 -3.45
N ALA A 86 -4.86 -2.65 -3.63
CA ALA A 86 -5.50 -2.52 -4.93
C ALA A 86 -4.65 -1.68 -5.89
N TRP A 87 -4.16 -0.52 -5.43
CA TRP A 87 -3.27 0.35 -6.21
C TRP A 87 -1.99 -0.38 -6.63
N GLU A 88 -1.33 -1.09 -5.70
CA GLU A 88 -0.11 -1.85 -5.98
C GLU A 88 -0.34 -3.02 -6.94
N THR A 89 -1.48 -3.69 -6.83
CA THR A 89 -1.86 -4.76 -7.77
C THR A 89 -1.95 -4.21 -9.20
N GLN A 90 -2.48 -3.00 -9.36
CA GLN A 90 -2.65 -2.35 -10.66
C GLN A 90 -1.36 -1.73 -11.21
N HIS A 91 -0.52 -1.15 -10.35
CA HIS A 91 0.59 -0.28 -10.75
C HIS A 91 1.99 -0.86 -10.46
N GLY A 92 2.06 -1.96 -9.72
CA GLY A 92 3.31 -2.54 -9.23
C GLY A 92 3.64 -2.09 -7.81
N ILE A 93 4.63 -2.74 -7.21
CA ILE A 93 5.12 -2.47 -5.86
C ILE A 93 6.41 -1.65 -5.96
N LEU A 94 6.51 -0.62 -5.14
CA LEU A 94 7.73 0.17 -4.95
C LEU A 94 7.98 0.32 -3.45
N ARG A 95 9.02 -0.32 -2.94
CA ARG A 95 9.42 -0.22 -1.53
C ARG A 95 10.76 0.47 -1.41
N ALA A 96 10.92 1.20 -0.32
CA ALA A 96 12.14 1.92 -0.01
C ALA A 96 12.41 1.93 1.49
N ARG A 97 13.68 2.05 1.86
CA ARG A 97 14.12 2.35 3.21
C ARG A 97 14.21 3.86 3.36
N LEU A 98 13.24 4.48 4.04
CA LEU A 98 13.22 5.92 4.30
C LEU A 98 13.94 6.24 5.61
N SER A 99 14.78 7.27 5.59
CA SER A 99 15.38 7.91 6.77
C SER A 99 15.01 9.39 6.77
N LEU A 100 14.34 9.85 7.83
CA LEU A 100 13.99 11.25 7.99
C LEU A 100 15.15 12.03 8.60
N LEU A 101 15.27 13.30 8.21
CA LEU A 101 16.13 14.21 8.96
C LEU A 101 15.56 14.42 10.37
N SER A 102 16.46 14.60 11.34
CA SER A 102 16.06 15.00 12.68
C SER A 102 15.61 16.45 12.72
N THR A 103 14.92 16.83 13.79
CA THR A 103 14.49 18.22 14.03
C THR A 103 15.68 19.19 14.01
N GLU A 104 16.82 18.80 14.58
CA GLU A 104 18.04 19.60 14.66
C GLU A 104 18.71 19.81 13.29
N GLN A 105 18.46 18.88 12.35
CA GLN A 105 18.96 18.95 10.97
C GLN A 105 18.03 19.75 10.05
N GLY A 106 17.00 20.40 10.60
CA GLY A 106 16.00 21.14 9.83
C GLY A 106 14.90 20.25 9.25
N GLY A 107 14.74 19.02 9.78
CA GLY A 107 13.66 18.12 9.44
C GLY A 107 12.30 18.54 10.02
N ARG A 108 11.35 17.61 9.94
CA ARG A 108 10.00 17.80 10.50
C ARG A 108 10.07 18.07 12.00
N GLN A 109 9.10 18.83 12.52
CA GLN A 109 8.93 19.05 13.96
C GLN A 109 8.05 17.99 14.62
N THR A 110 7.23 17.29 13.82
CA THR A 110 6.26 16.30 14.30
C THR A 110 6.30 15.05 13.43
N ALA A 111 5.91 13.93 14.02
CA ALA A 111 5.66 12.70 13.29
C ALA A 111 4.55 12.89 12.24
N PHE A 112 4.56 12.04 11.21
CA PHE A 112 3.44 11.93 10.27
C PHE A 112 2.75 10.57 10.39
N SER A 113 1.49 10.51 9.94
CA SER A 113 0.71 9.27 9.85
C SER A 113 1.22 8.34 8.75
N GLY A 114 1.47 7.09 9.10
CA GLY A 114 2.01 6.06 8.21
C GLY A 114 1.01 5.46 7.23
N GLN A 115 -0.23 5.91 7.23
CA GLN A 115 -1.35 5.22 6.55
C GLN A 115 -1.67 5.82 5.17
N GLY A 116 -0.64 6.17 4.38
CA GLY A 116 -0.85 6.55 2.98
C GLY A 116 -1.41 7.96 2.74
N GLN A 117 -1.63 8.78 3.77
CA GLN A 117 -2.21 10.13 3.60
C GLN A 117 -1.19 11.16 3.14
N LEU A 118 0.08 11.01 3.54
CA LEU A 118 1.12 11.98 3.19
C LEU A 118 1.45 11.90 1.70
N ARG A 119 1.54 13.06 1.04
CA ARG A 119 1.85 13.20 -0.39
C ARG A 119 3.07 14.10 -0.60
N PRO A 120 4.27 13.67 -0.17
CA PRO A 120 5.45 14.49 -0.35
C PRO A 120 5.90 14.51 -1.82
N LEU A 121 6.79 15.45 -2.09
CA LEU A 121 7.49 15.60 -3.36
C LEU A 121 8.77 14.76 -3.32
N TRP A 122 9.09 14.08 -4.42
CA TRP A 122 10.25 13.21 -4.53
C TRP A 122 11.14 13.66 -5.68
N ASP A 123 12.41 13.88 -5.40
CA ASP A 123 13.42 13.90 -6.46
C ASP A 123 13.94 12.49 -6.68
N ILE A 124 13.71 12.01 -7.89
CA ILE A 124 13.99 10.67 -8.41
C ILE A 124 15.11 10.69 -9.47
N GLY A 125 15.94 11.73 -9.47
CA GLY A 125 17.08 11.90 -10.39
C GLY A 125 16.70 12.42 -11.78
N LYS A 126 15.47 12.91 -11.98
CA LYS A 126 15.05 13.53 -13.24
C LYS A 126 15.32 15.04 -13.23
N ARG A 127 15.74 15.56 -14.38
CA ARG A 127 15.85 17.01 -14.60
C ARG A 127 14.59 17.52 -15.26
N ALA A 128 14.13 18.69 -14.83
CA ALA A 128 13.05 19.43 -15.46
C ALA A 128 13.53 20.00 -16.82
N PRO A 129 12.62 20.34 -17.75
CA PRO A 129 12.99 20.86 -19.08
C PRO A 129 13.83 22.14 -19.03
N ASP A 130 13.70 22.93 -17.96
CA ASP A 130 14.47 24.14 -17.69
C ASP A 130 15.86 23.86 -17.06
N GLY A 131 16.21 22.58 -16.87
CA GLY A 131 17.44 22.14 -16.22
C GLY A 131 17.37 22.11 -14.69
N GLY A 132 16.24 22.50 -14.09
CA GLY A 132 15.98 22.41 -12.66
C GLY A 132 15.79 20.98 -12.15
N GLN A 133 15.73 20.82 -10.82
CA GLN A 133 15.40 19.54 -10.19
C GLN A 133 13.92 19.22 -10.41
N SER A 134 13.60 18.08 -11.02
CA SER A 134 12.21 17.65 -11.19
C SER A 134 11.78 16.85 -9.97
N VAL A 135 10.82 17.40 -9.22
CA VAL A 135 10.18 16.71 -8.11
C VAL A 135 8.78 16.26 -8.50
N ILE A 136 8.40 15.05 -8.11
CA ILE A 136 7.08 14.46 -8.42
C ILE A 136 6.43 13.86 -7.19
N VAL A 137 5.10 13.82 -7.17
CA VAL A 137 4.34 13.39 -5.99
C VAL A 137 4.21 11.87 -5.96
N ALA A 138 4.42 11.28 -4.79
CA ALA A 138 4.02 9.91 -4.48
C ALA A 138 3.47 9.87 -3.05
N ARG A 139 2.37 9.16 -2.83
CA ARG A 139 1.92 8.82 -1.47
C ARG A 139 2.93 7.87 -0.84
N LEU A 140 2.97 7.82 0.49
CA LEU A 140 3.78 6.83 1.20
C LEU A 140 3.01 6.13 2.33
N TRP A 141 3.24 4.84 2.48
CA TRP A 141 2.76 4.01 3.58
C TRP A 141 3.96 3.51 4.40
N VAL A 142 3.91 3.60 5.72
CA VAL A 142 4.96 3.10 6.62
C VAL A 142 4.62 1.67 7.02
N GLU A 143 5.51 0.72 6.74
CA GLU A 143 5.27 -0.68 7.09
C GLU A 143 5.48 -0.92 8.59
N GLY A 144 4.56 -1.66 9.20
CA GLY A 144 4.67 -2.11 10.59
C GLY A 144 4.58 -1.02 11.67
N ALA A 145 4.28 0.23 11.29
CA ALA A 145 4.18 1.33 12.25
C ALA A 145 3.05 2.32 11.87
N PRO A 146 2.35 2.91 12.86
CA PRO A 146 1.26 3.86 12.62
C PRO A 146 1.74 5.22 12.10
N GLY A 147 3.05 5.49 12.14
CA GLY A 147 3.66 6.74 11.75
C GLY A 147 5.17 6.69 11.82
N LEU A 148 5.81 7.81 11.48
CA LEU A 148 7.26 7.96 11.52
C LEU A 148 7.64 9.33 12.08
N ALA A 149 8.47 9.36 13.11
CA ALA A 149 8.94 10.57 13.79
C ALA A 149 10.23 11.13 13.17
N PRO A 150 10.54 12.42 13.38
CA PRO A 150 11.78 13.02 12.89
C PRO A 150 13.02 12.24 13.35
N GLY A 151 14.01 12.06 12.46
CA GLY A 151 15.22 11.29 12.73
C GLY A 151 15.05 9.77 12.69
N GLU A 152 13.81 9.27 12.63
CA GLU A 152 13.55 7.83 12.50
C GLU A 152 13.71 7.35 11.06
N ASN A 153 13.71 6.04 10.93
CA ASN A 153 13.86 5.36 9.67
C ASN A 153 12.91 4.16 9.65
N ALA A 154 12.22 3.92 8.54
CA ALA A 154 11.36 2.75 8.35
C ALA A 154 11.41 2.22 6.92
N THR A 155 10.88 1.02 6.72
CA THR A 155 10.50 0.58 5.37
C THR A 155 9.18 1.25 5.00
N VAL A 156 9.13 1.82 3.81
CA VAL A 156 7.95 2.49 3.26
C VAL A 156 7.59 1.92 1.90
N ARG A 157 6.29 1.90 1.62
CA ARG A 157 5.72 1.62 0.30
C ARG A 157 5.39 2.95 -0.35
N LEU A 158 5.65 3.09 -1.64
CA LEU A 158 5.42 4.31 -2.39
C LEU A 158 4.35 4.08 -3.46
N ALA A 159 3.37 4.99 -3.52
CA ALA A 159 2.35 5.02 -4.56
C ALA A 159 2.45 6.32 -5.38
N PRO A 160 3.28 6.34 -6.44
CA PRO A 160 3.36 7.42 -7.42
C PRO A 160 2.00 7.91 -7.96
N LEU A 161 1.79 9.22 -8.01
CA LEU A 161 0.64 9.77 -8.73
C LEU A 161 0.81 9.70 -10.26
N SER A 162 2.06 9.60 -10.73
CA SER A 162 2.42 9.48 -12.16
C SER A 162 3.37 8.29 -12.35
N PRO A 163 2.89 7.03 -12.28
CA PRO A 163 3.73 5.82 -12.27
C PRO A 163 4.68 5.70 -13.47
N GLU A 164 4.28 6.21 -14.63
CA GLU A 164 5.11 6.25 -15.84
C GLU A 164 6.42 7.01 -15.64
N GLN A 165 6.44 8.01 -14.76
CA GLN A 165 7.63 8.77 -14.45
C GLN A 165 8.61 8.04 -13.53
N TRP A 166 8.19 6.96 -12.88
CA TRP A 166 9.00 6.17 -11.95
C TRP A 166 9.60 4.91 -12.59
N ARG A 167 9.29 4.61 -13.86
CA ARG A 167 9.73 3.38 -14.56
C ARG A 167 11.23 3.16 -14.64
N HIS A 168 12.05 4.20 -14.51
CA HIS A 168 13.51 4.10 -14.54
C HIS A 168 14.12 3.77 -13.18
N VAL A 169 13.35 3.90 -12.10
CA VAL A 169 13.80 3.66 -10.72
C VAL A 169 14.07 2.18 -10.51
N ARG A 170 15.18 1.87 -9.82
CA ARG A 170 15.67 0.51 -9.56
C ARG A 170 16.03 0.32 -8.09
N PRO A 171 16.04 -0.93 -7.58
CA PRO A 171 16.62 -1.23 -6.28
C PRO A 171 18.07 -0.72 -6.19
N GLY A 172 18.39 -0.07 -5.07
CA GLY A 172 19.67 0.61 -4.83
C GLY A 172 19.68 2.11 -5.17
N ASP A 173 18.71 2.61 -5.93
CA ASP A 173 18.61 4.05 -6.22
C ASP A 173 18.34 4.85 -4.93
N VAL A 174 18.97 6.02 -4.83
CA VAL A 174 18.76 6.96 -3.74
C VAL A 174 17.89 8.10 -4.22
N ILE A 175 16.75 8.31 -3.57
CA ILE A 175 15.81 9.39 -3.86
C ILE A 175 15.63 10.28 -2.63
N THR A 176 15.23 11.53 -2.82
CA THR A 176 15.04 12.47 -1.71
C THR A 176 13.59 12.91 -1.60
N MET A 177 13.10 12.96 -0.36
CA MET A 177 11.76 13.40 -0.01
C MET A 177 11.79 14.88 0.38
N HIS A 178 10.81 15.64 -0.12
CA HIS A 178 10.67 17.06 0.08
C HIS A 178 9.24 17.40 0.51
N GLU A 179 9.12 18.25 1.53
CA GLU A 179 7.83 18.85 1.97
C GLU A 179 7.89 20.38 1.92
N GLY A 180 8.86 20.89 1.17
CA GLY A 180 9.31 22.28 1.14
C GLY A 180 10.79 22.32 0.78
N ARG A 181 11.50 23.39 1.17
CA ARG A 181 12.96 23.41 1.22
C ARG A 181 13.38 23.59 2.68
N PRO A 182 14.34 22.82 3.23
CA PRO A 182 15.21 21.81 2.57
C PRO A 182 14.57 20.41 2.43
N VAL A 183 15.39 19.43 2.01
CA VAL A 183 15.05 17.98 1.98
C VAL A 183 14.55 17.54 3.35
N ALA A 184 13.48 16.75 3.39
CA ALA A 184 12.89 16.21 4.62
C ALA A 184 13.40 14.79 4.97
N GLY A 185 13.83 14.02 3.96
CA GLY A 185 14.36 12.68 4.17
C GLY A 185 15.03 12.10 2.92
N THR A 186 15.75 11.00 3.11
CA THR A 186 16.40 10.23 2.03
C THR A 186 15.86 8.82 2.05
N ALA A 187 15.53 8.28 0.87
CA ALA A 187 15.09 6.90 0.74
C ALA A 187 15.97 6.12 -0.23
N VAL A 188 16.30 4.88 0.14
CA VAL A 188 16.98 3.92 -0.73
C VAL A 188 15.95 2.93 -1.21
N ILE A 189 15.79 2.79 -2.53
CA ILE A 189 14.83 1.84 -3.10
C ILE A 189 15.29 0.41 -2.80
N THR A 190 14.41 -0.39 -2.21
CA THR A 190 14.71 -1.78 -1.82
C THR A 190 14.02 -2.79 -2.73
N GLU A 191 12.85 -2.47 -3.26
CA GLU A 191 12.07 -3.37 -4.12
C GLU A 191 11.35 -2.59 -5.22
N VAL A 192 11.38 -3.13 -6.44
CA VAL A 192 10.57 -2.66 -7.58
C VAL A 192 9.99 -3.87 -8.28
N THR A 193 8.68 -4.06 -8.16
CA THR A 193 7.96 -5.14 -8.82
C THR A 193 7.00 -4.55 -9.85
N PRO A 194 7.08 -4.92 -11.13
CA PRO A 194 6.18 -4.39 -12.16
C PRO A 194 4.74 -4.82 -11.90
N PRO A 195 3.74 -4.10 -12.45
CA PRO A 195 2.34 -4.50 -12.33
C PRO A 195 2.12 -5.90 -12.90
N SER A 196 1.47 -6.75 -12.10
CA SER A 196 1.14 -8.12 -12.50
C SER A 196 0.15 -8.12 -13.66
N ALA A 197 0.36 -8.99 -14.66
CA ALA A 197 -0.56 -9.11 -15.81
C ALA A 197 -2.00 -9.46 -15.39
N SER A 198 -2.18 -10.08 -14.22
CA SER A 198 -3.47 -10.39 -13.61
C SER A 198 -4.32 -9.16 -13.27
N GLY A 199 -3.74 -7.95 -13.24
CA GLY A 199 -4.47 -6.68 -13.08
C GLY A 199 -5.12 -6.14 -14.35
N ARG A 200 -4.92 -6.76 -15.52
CA ARG A 200 -5.51 -6.30 -16.80
C ARG A 200 -6.84 -6.96 -17.18
N GLN A 201 -7.33 -7.96 -16.45
CA GLN A 201 -8.62 -8.59 -16.77
C GLN A 201 -9.76 -7.85 -16.06
N GLY A 202 -10.35 -6.89 -16.76
CA GLY A 202 -11.53 -6.17 -16.27
C GLY A 202 -12.05 -5.06 -17.18
N VAL A 203 -11.96 -5.22 -18.51
CA VAL A 203 -12.78 -4.42 -19.45
C VAL A 203 -13.19 -5.31 -20.61
N LEU A 204 -14.34 -5.96 -20.49
CA LEU A 204 -15.25 -6.28 -21.59
C LEU A 204 -16.69 -6.14 -21.08
#